data_AF-N8RJM3-F1
#
_entry.id   AF-N8RJM3-F1
#
_cell.length_a   1.000
_cell.length_b   1.000
_cell.length_c   1.000
_cell.angle_alpha   90.00
_cell.angle_beta   90.00
_cell.angle_gamma   90.00
#
_symmetry.space_group_name_H-M   'P 1'
#
loop_
_entity.id
_entity.type
_entity.pdbx_description
1 polymer ?
#
loop_
_entity_poly.entity_id
_entity_poly.type
_entity_poly.pdbx_seq_one_letter_code
_entity_poly.pdbx_strand_id
1 'polypeptide(L)'
;MSIEEFIIFVYVIIEELYPIVVIQPLRTRGFPPAVTDAEIITMQIVGEFLGLDTDKNIWMYFKNNWLEWFPKLGSYSPDFTNS
;
A
#
# COMPACT_ATOMS: atom_id res chain seq x y z
N MET A 1 17.41 3.25 11.08
CA MET A 1 16.29 3.80 10.31
C MET A 1 15.03 3.47 11.08
N SER A 2 14.20 4.47 11.38
CA SER A 2 12.91 4.24 12.02
C SER A 2 11.90 3.66 11.00
N ILE A 3 10.75 3.17 11.48
CA ILE A 3 9.70 2.64 10.60
C ILE A 3 9.13 3.77 9.75
N GLU A 4 8.99 4.97 10.31
CA GLU A 4 8.58 6.20 9.64
C GLU A 4 9.51 6.51 8.46
N GLU A 5 10.82 6.58 8.71
CA GLU A 5 11.83 6.84 7.68
C GLU A 5 11.79 5.77 6.58
N PHE A 6 11.59 4.51 6.96
CA PHE A 6 11.51 3.41 6.01
C PHE A 6 10.25 3.48 5.13
N ILE A 7 9.08 3.75 5.72
CA ILE A 7 7.83 3.93 4.96
C ILE A 7 7.97 5.09 3.97
N ILE A 8 8.50 6.23 4.41
CA ILE A 8 8.71 7.41 3.56
C ILE A 8 9.67 7.06 2.41
N PHE A 9 10.79 6.40 2.73
CA PHE A 9 11.78 6.01 1.73
C PHE A 9 11.19 5.09 0.65
N VAL A 10 10.45 4.05 1.06
CA VAL A 10 9.78 3.14 0.13
C VAL A 10 8.75 3.90 -0.70
N TYR A 11 7.90 4.72 -0.07
CA TYR A 11 6.85 5.46 -0.77
C TYR A 11 7.42 6.38 -1.86
N VAL A 12 8.46 7.15 -1.54
CA VAL A 12 9.12 8.06 -2.51
C VAL A 12 9.68 7.27 -3.69
N ILE A 13 10.36 6.16 -3.43
CA ILE A 13 10.90 5.30 -4.51
C ILE A 13 9.79 4.75 -5.40
N ILE A 14 8.68 4.29 -4.81
CA ILE A 14 7.57 3.73 -5.58
C ILE A 14 6.90 4.82 -6.42
N GLU A 15 6.65 6.00 -5.88
CA GLU A 15 6.09 7.12 -6.65
C GLU A 15 6.98 7.54 -7.83
N GLU A 16 8.31 7.49 -7.67
CA GLU A 16 9.26 7.78 -8.76
C GLU A 16 9.30 6.67 -9.82
N LEU A 17 9.31 5.40 -9.40
CA LEU A 17 9.46 4.27 -10.30
C LEU A 17 8.16 3.85 -10.98
N TYR A 18 7.02 3.98 -10.31
CA TYR A 18 5.72 3.53 -10.82
C TYR A 18 5.41 4.07 -12.22
N PRO A 19 5.49 5.38 -12.53
CA PRO A 19 5.19 5.89 -13.88
C PRO A 19 6.22 5.46 -14.94
N ILE A 20 7.43 5.05 -14.54
CA ILE A 20 8.47 4.56 -15.46
C ILE A 20 8.19 3.10 -15.84
N VAL A 21 7.77 2.29 -14.87
CA VAL A 21 7.51 0.86 -15.03
C VAL A 21 6.10 0.60 -15.60
N VAL A 22 5.11 1.37 -15.14
CA VAL A 22 3.69 1.19 -15.45
C VAL A 22 3.27 2.20 -16.52
N ILE A 23 3.51 1.82 -17.77
CA ILE A 23 3.19 2.65 -18.96
C ILE A 23 1.68 2.68 -19.25
N GLN A 24 0.95 1.67 -18.76
CA GLN A 24 -0.51 1.56 -18.83
C GLN A 24 -1.05 1.22 -17.44
N PRO A 25 -2.09 1.91 -16.93
CA PRO A 25 -2.63 1.62 -15.62
C PRO A 25 -3.04 0.15 -15.50
N LEU A 26 -2.62 -0.52 -14.43
CA LEU A 26 -2.92 -1.94 -14.20
C LEU A 26 -4.43 -2.21 -14.08
N ARG A 27 -5.24 -1.18 -13.78
CA ARG A 27 -6.70 -1.28 -13.67
C ARG A 27 -7.38 -0.24 -14.57
N THR A 28 -8.12 -0.71 -15.57
CA THR A 28 -8.76 0.13 -16.60
C THR A 28 -10.31 0.14 -16.51
N ARG A 29 -10.92 -0.56 -15.54
CA ARG A 29 -12.39 -0.63 -15.39
C ARG A 29 -12.82 -0.60 -13.92
N GLY A 30 -13.91 0.13 -13.65
CA GLY A 30 -14.53 0.27 -12.33
C GLY A 30 -14.33 1.66 -11.71
N PHE A 31 -14.91 1.87 -10.53
CA PHE A 31 -14.57 3.04 -9.71
C PHE A 31 -13.10 2.94 -9.30
N PRO A 32 -12.33 4.04 -9.35
CA PRO A 32 -10.96 4.01 -8.86
C PRO A 32 -10.95 3.56 -7.40
N PRO A 33 -10.08 2.60 -7.03
CA PRO A 33 -9.95 2.21 -5.63
C PRO A 33 -9.61 3.44 -4.79
N ALA A 34 -10.09 3.47 -3.56
CA ALA A 34 -9.83 4.60 -2.69
C ALA A 34 -8.31 4.78 -2.48
N VAL A 35 -7.55 3.69 -2.40
CA VAL A 35 -6.10 3.67 -2.21
C VAL A 35 -5.39 3.60 -3.58
N THR A 36 -4.31 4.37 -3.78
CA THR A 36 -3.53 4.36 -5.01
C THR A 36 -2.68 3.09 -5.13
N ASP A 37 -2.26 2.74 -6.35
CA ASP A 37 -1.38 1.59 -6.55
C ASP A 37 -0.03 1.77 -5.82
N ALA A 38 0.52 2.98 -5.79
CA ALA A 38 1.74 3.29 -5.07
C ALA A 38 1.61 3.10 -3.55
N GLU A 39 0.49 3.54 -2.97
CA GLU A 39 0.17 3.29 -1.55
C GLU A 39 0.07 1.78 -1.28
N ILE A 40 -0.62 1.02 -2.13
CA ILE A 40 -0.74 -0.44 -1.98
C ILE A 40 0.63 -1.13 -2.05
N ILE A 41 1.43 -0.82 -3.06
CA ILE A 41 2.77 -1.41 -3.23
C ILE A 41 3.67 -1.06 -2.04
N THR A 42 3.59 0.18 -1.55
CA THR A 42 4.34 0.61 -0.35
C THR A 42 3.95 -0.22 0.86
N MET A 43 2.65 -0.38 1.14
CA MET A 43 2.18 -1.18 2.27
C MET A 43 2.61 -2.65 2.16
N GLN A 44 2.56 -3.21 0.97
CA GLN A 44 2.99 -4.59 0.70
C GLN A 44 4.48 -4.78 0.99
N ILE A 45 5.35 -3.93 0.44
CA ILE A 45 6.80 -4.01 0.65
C ILE A 45 7.16 -3.84 2.13
N VAL A 46 6.58 -2.84 2.78
CA VAL A 46 6.85 -2.58 4.20
C VAL A 46 6.29 -3.70 5.07
N GLY A 47 5.08 -4.17 4.78
CA GLY A 47 4.44 -5.25 5.53
C GLY A 47 5.23 -6.56 5.46
N GLU A 48 5.67 -6.93 4.27
CA GLU A 48 6.55 -8.09 4.06
C GLU A 48 7.89 -7.93 4.80
N PHE A 49 8.50 -6.74 4.74
CA PHE A 49 9.73 -6.46 5.48
C PHE A 49 9.55 -6.60 7.00
N LEU A 50 8.37 -6.28 7.52
CA LEU A 50 8.01 -6.42 8.94
C LEU A 50 7.60 -7.86 9.32
N GLY A 51 7.56 -8.79 8.36
CA GLY A 51 7.15 -10.18 8.58
C GLY A 51 5.64 -10.34 8.80
N LEU A 52 4.81 -9.51 8.16
CA LEU A 52 3.36 -9.63 8.22
C LEU A 52 2.88 -10.64 7.16
N ASP A 53 2.63 -11.87 7.60
CA ASP A 53 2.39 -13.03 6.72
C ASP A 53 1.13 -12.99 5.83
N THR A 54 0.26 -11.97 5.95
CA THR A 54 -0.99 -11.90 5.17
C THR A 54 -1.36 -10.46 4.82
N ASP A 55 -2.02 -10.28 3.68
CA ASP A 55 -2.62 -9.00 3.25
C ASP A 55 -3.53 -8.39 4.33
N LYS A 56 -4.23 -9.25 5.09
CA LYS A 56 -5.06 -8.82 6.20
C LYS A 56 -4.24 -8.24 7.35
N ASN A 57 -3.13 -8.88 7.71
CA ASN A 57 -2.24 -8.37 8.75
C ASN A 57 -1.58 -7.05 8.33
N ILE A 58 -1.15 -6.95 7.07
CA ILE A 58 -0.61 -5.72 6.49
C ILE A 58 -1.66 -4.60 6.57
N TRP A 59 -2.88 -4.85 6.08
CA TRP A 59 -3.95 -3.87 6.13
C TRP A 59 -4.28 -3.42 7.55
N MET A 60 -4.40 -4.36 8.50
CA MET A 60 -4.67 -4.05 9.91
C MET A 60 -3.56 -3.22 10.53
N TYR A 61 -2.30 -3.56 10.23
CA TYR A 61 -1.14 -2.82 10.72
C TYR A 61 -1.17 -1.36 10.25
N PHE A 62 -1.36 -1.13 8.95
CA PHE A 62 -1.41 0.23 8.40
C PHE A 62 -2.63 1.01 8.88
N LYS A 63 -3.80 0.37 8.97
CA LYS A 63 -5.01 1.01 9.48
C LYS A 63 -4.89 1.42 10.95
N ASN A 64 -4.19 0.65 11.77
CA ASN A 64 -4.10 0.95 13.20
C ASN A 64 -2.98 1.94 13.54
N ASN A 65 -1.90 1.96 12.75
CA ASN A 65 -0.69 2.72 13.09
C ASN A 65 -0.43 3.91 12.16
N TRP A 66 -0.92 3.87 10.91
CA TRP A 66 -0.52 4.80 9.86
C TRP A 66 -1.71 5.37 9.07
N LEU A 67 -2.93 5.31 9.62
CA LEU A 67 -4.14 5.80 8.93
C LEU A 67 -4.06 7.28 8.56
N GLU A 68 -3.37 8.10 9.35
CA GLU A 68 -3.16 9.52 9.04
C GLU A 68 -2.39 9.72 7.73
N TRP A 69 -1.52 8.77 7.38
CA TRP A 69 -0.70 8.82 6.16
C TRP A 69 -1.40 8.11 4.99
N PHE A 70 -2.26 7.14 5.28
CA PHE A 70 -3.06 6.40 4.31
C PHE A 70 -4.57 6.59 4.56
N PRO A 71 -5.11 7.83 4.50
CA PRO A 71 -6.47 8.13 4.97
C PRO A 71 -7.55 7.38 4.20
N LYS A 72 -7.28 7.05 2.93
CA LYS A 72 -8.22 6.33 2.06
C LYS A 72 -8.26 4.82 2.33
N LEU A 73 -7.35 4.31 3.18
CA LEU A 73 -7.36 2.92 3.65
C LEU A 73 -8.58 2.61 4.50
N GLY A 74 -9.14 3.60 5.21
CA GLY A 74 -10.28 3.41 6.10
C GLY A 74 -11.58 2.99 5.40
N SER A 75 -11.77 3.40 4.14
CA SER A 75 -12.90 3.02 3.29
C SER A 75 -12.60 1.85 2.35
N TYR A 76 -11.33 1.42 2.29
CA TYR A 76 -10.87 0.30 1.49
C TYR A 76 -10.78 -0.95 2.36
N SER A 77 -11.69 -1.90 2.17
CA SER A 77 -11.54 -3.26 2.70
C SER A 77 -11.23 -4.18 1.53
N PRO A 78 -10.03 -4.77 1.44
CA PRO A 78 -9.78 -5.86 0.52
C PRO A 78 -10.73 -7.03 0.79
N ASP A 79 -11.17 -7.69 -0.27
CA ASP A 79 -11.79 -9.02 -0.15
C ASP A 79 -10.66 -10.02 0.19
N PHE A 80 -10.44 -10.27 1.47
CA PHE A 80 -9.38 -11.18 1.98
C PHE A 80 -9.65 -12.67 1.71
N THR A 81 -10.49 -13.01 0.72
CA THR A 81 -11.00 -14.37 0.51
C THR A 81 -10.02 -15.31 -0.19
N ASN A 82 -8.82 -14.84 -0.56
CA ASN A 82 -7.74 -15.67 -1.09
C ASN A 82 -6.37 -15.14 -0.59
N SER A 83 -5.95 -15.58 0.59
CA SER A 83 -4.54 -15.59 1.02
C SER A 83 -4.32 -16.78 1.94
#